data_AF-A0A4Q3VJG2-F1
#
_entry.id   AF-A0A4Q3VJG2-F1
#
_cell.length_a   1.000
_cell.length_b   1.000
_cell.length_c   1.000
_cell.angle_alpha   90.00
_cell.angle_beta   90.00
_cell.angle_gamma   90.00
#
_symmetry.space_group_name_H-M   'P 1'
#
loop_
_entity.id
_entity.type
_entity.pdbx_description
1 polymer ?
#
loop_
_entity_poly.entity_id
_entity_poly.type
_entity_poly.pdbx_seq_one_letter_code
_entity_poly.pdbx_strand_id
1 'polypeptide(L)'
;MKKIKSGTIQKPDDKSDQPNYLDGRGAQINTANRFLKTHKVIEHSEGIDDWEEVDERTTFIMSDAKSIVNKVESPDVSMMYSMNPYAGCEHGCIYCYARNVHEYWGYSAGLDFERKIIVKQNAPQLLRKFLMNPNWVCEPLTLSGNTDCYQPCEKKFRLTRSLLEICREFNQPVGMITKNAGMLRDMDILKDLAQKNLVSILVSITSTNENLRRHMEPRTTTAKQR
;
A
#
# COMPACT_ATOMS: atom_id res chain seq x y z
N MET A 1 -54.84 22.84 -40.19
CA MET A 1 -53.71 21.89 -40.23
C MET A 1 -52.81 22.12 -39.01
N LYS A 2 -53.02 21.36 -37.92
CA LYS A 2 -52.18 21.42 -36.71
C LYS A 2 -51.04 20.41 -36.85
N LYS A 3 -49.79 20.89 -36.84
CA LYS A 3 -48.59 20.04 -36.90
C LYS A 3 -48.43 19.28 -35.58
N ILE A 4 -48.43 17.94 -35.67
CA ILE A 4 -48.12 17.02 -34.58
C ILE A 4 -46.61 17.11 -34.33
N LYS A 5 -46.20 17.51 -33.11
CA LYS A 5 -44.80 17.44 -32.68
C LYS A 5 -44.50 15.99 -32.30
N SER A 6 -43.58 15.36 -33.02
CA SER A 6 -43.02 14.05 -32.67
C SER A 6 -42.28 14.16 -31.34
N GLY A 7 -42.80 13.51 -30.31
CA GLY A 7 -42.15 13.39 -29.02
C GLY A 7 -40.91 12.50 -29.14
N THR A 8 -39.76 13.06 -28.79
CA THR A 8 -38.53 12.30 -28.58
C THR A 8 -38.72 11.46 -27.32
N ILE A 9 -38.78 10.14 -27.48
CA ILE A 9 -38.80 9.18 -26.38
C ILE A 9 -37.48 9.32 -25.62
N GLN A 10 -37.52 9.93 -24.43
CA GLN A 10 -36.43 9.84 -23.47
C GLN A 10 -36.29 8.38 -23.06
N LYS A 11 -35.10 7.81 -23.28
CA LYS A 11 -34.73 6.52 -22.68
C LYS A 11 -34.76 6.69 -21.15
N PRO A 12 -35.35 5.75 -20.39
CA PRO A 12 -35.26 5.78 -18.94
C PRO A 12 -33.79 5.59 -18.54
N ASP A 13 -33.31 6.48 -17.67
CA ASP A 13 -32.03 6.35 -16.97
C ASP A 13 -32.10 5.13 -16.06
N ASP A 14 -31.66 3.98 -16.56
CA ASP A 14 -31.49 2.75 -15.79
C ASP A 14 -30.22 2.88 -14.93
N LYS A 15 -30.37 3.54 -13.78
CA LYS A 15 -29.34 3.68 -12.74
C LYS A 15 -29.62 2.81 -11.51
N SER A 16 -30.32 1.68 -11.65
CA SER A 16 -30.68 0.83 -10.50
C SER A 16 -29.75 -0.36 -10.22
N ASP A 17 -28.77 -0.68 -11.06
CA ASP A 17 -27.94 -1.90 -10.90
C ASP A 17 -26.43 -1.67 -10.98
N GLN A 18 -25.91 -0.54 -10.48
CA GLN A 18 -24.46 -0.44 -10.24
C GLN A 18 -24.15 -0.78 -8.78
N PRO A 19 -23.35 -1.82 -8.49
CA PRO A 19 -22.85 -2.02 -7.13
C PRO A 19 -22.16 -0.73 -6.68
N ASN A 20 -22.44 -0.29 -5.45
CA ASN A 20 -21.90 0.95 -4.88
C ASN A 20 -20.37 0.99 -5.04
N TYR A 21 -19.89 1.75 -6.03
CA TYR A 21 -18.46 1.87 -6.31
C TYR A 21 -17.80 2.67 -5.18
N LEU A 22 -16.76 2.10 -4.59
CA LEU A 22 -16.03 2.68 -3.48
C LEU A 22 -14.91 3.59 -4.01
N ASP A 23 -15.19 4.89 -4.04
CA ASP A 23 -14.22 5.89 -4.48
C ASP A 23 -12.96 5.87 -3.61
N GLY A 24 -11.79 5.94 -4.26
CA GLY A 24 -10.51 5.92 -3.57
C GLY A 24 -10.04 4.52 -3.13
N ARG A 25 -10.79 3.47 -3.44
CA ARG A 25 -10.42 2.08 -3.18
C ARG A 25 -10.08 1.34 -4.46
N GLY A 26 -9.00 0.56 -4.45
CA GLY A 26 -8.71 -0.28 -5.63
C GLY A 26 -9.43 -1.60 -5.55
N ALA A 27 -9.45 -2.23 -4.38
CA ALA A 27 -10.38 -3.33 -4.13
C ALA A 27 -11.79 -2.77 -4.00
N GLN A 28 -12.74 -3.38 -4.72
CA GLN A 28 -14.17 -3.04 -4.64
C GLN A 28 -14.96 -4.09 -3.83
N ILE A 29 -14.29 -5.15 -3.40
CA ILE A 29 -14.87 -6.26 -2.64
C ILE A 29 -13.92 -6.66 -1.51
N ASN A 30 -14.49 -7.15 -0.40
CA ASN A 30 -13.73 -7.79 0.65
C ASN A 30 -13.75 -9.32 0.45
N THR A 31 -12.67 -9.89 -0.09
CA THR A 31 -12.60 -11.33 -0.37
C THR A 31 -12.47 -12.13 0.92
N ALA A 32 -12.95 -13.37 0.92
CA ALA A 32 -12.66 -14.29 2.02
C ALA A 32 -11.15 -14.51 2.17
N ASN A 33 -10.68 -14.67 3.41
CA ASN A 33 -9.31 -15.03 3.70
C ASN A 33 -9.14 -16.55 3.55
N ARG A 34 -8.21 -16.99 2.69
CA ARG A 34 -8.00 -18.41 2.36
C ARG A 34 -7.58 -19.29 3.54
N PHE A 35 -7.04 -18.72 4.61
CA PHE A 35 -6.50 -19.45 5.76
C PHE A 35 -7.51 -19.56 6.91
N LEU A 36 -8.61 -18.80 6.87
CA LEU A 36 -9.65 -18.87 7.88
C LEU A 36 -10.66 -19.97 7.54
N LYS A 37 -11.03 -20.78 8.54
CA LYS A 37 -12.02 -21.87 8.39
C LYS A 37 -13.43 -21.36 8.18
N THR A 38 -13.73 -20.18 8.71
CA THR A 38 -15.05 -19.54 8.64
C THR A 38 -14.90 -18.16 8.02
N HIS A 39 -15.85 -17.79 7.17
CA HIS A 39 -15.96 -16.45 6.60
C HIS A 39 -17.44 -16.07 6.51
N LYS A 40 -17.71 -14.77 6.53
CA LYS A 40 -19.05 -14.23 6.35
C LYS A 40 -19.39 -14.26 4.87
N VAL A 41 -20.58 -14.76 4.52
CA VAL A 41 -21.12 -14.77 3.17
C VAL A 41 -22.50 -14.14 3.18
N ILE A 42 -22.85 -13.47 2.08
CA ILE A 42 -24.22 -13.04 1.82
C ILE A 42 -24.89 -14.18 1.05
N GLU A 43 -25.71 -14.98 1.73
CA GLU A 43 -26.48 -16.07 1.08
C GLU A 43 -27.81 -15.58 0.50
N HIS A 44 -28.42 -14.55 1.10
CA HIS A 44 -29.71 -13.99 0.71
C HIS A 44 -29.64 -12.46 0.59
N SER A 45 -29.36 -11.96 -0.61
CA SER A 45 -29.27 -10.52 -0.90
C SER A 45 -30.58 -9.76 -0.67
N GLU A 46 -31.70 -10.48 -0.71
CA GLU A 46 -33.08 -10.03 -0.54
C GLU A 46 -33.56 -9.98 0.92
N GLY A 47 -32.70 -10.35 1.87
CA GLY A 47 -33.00 -10.29 3.31
C GLY A 47 -33.15 -8.85 3.84
N ILE A 48 -33.95 -8.67 4.88
CA ILE A 48 -34.25 -7.37 5.54
C ILE A 48 -33.06 -6.84 6.36
N ASP A 49 -31.97 -7.59 6.45
CA ASP A 49 -30.76 -7.16 7.15
C ASP A 49 -30.09 -6.01 6.40
N ASP A 50 -29.67 -4.95 7.10
CA ASP A 50 -28.87 -3.87 6.52
C ASP A 50 -27.48 -4.41 6.13
N TRP A 51 -27.32 -4.76 4.85
CA TRP A 51 -26.09 -5.32 4.28
C TRP A 51 -25.07 -4.26 3.81
N GLU A 52 -25.22 -2.98 4.19
CA GLU A 52 -24.33 -1.94 3.70
C GLU A 52 -22.89 -2.16 4.21
N GLU A 53 -22.01 -2.65 3.33
CA GLU A 53 -20.56 -2.50 3.51
C GLU A 53 -20.22 -1.01 3.38
N VAL A 54 -20.29 -0.29 4.49
CA VAL A 54 -19.91 1.12 4.57
C VAL A 54 -18.44 1.26 4.19
N ASP A 55 -18.06 2.32 3.45
CA ASP A 55 -16.64 2.63 3.24
C ASP A 55 -15.99 3.07 4.56
N GLU A 56 -15.42 2.10 5.27
CA GLU A 56 -14.70 2.38 6.51
C GLU A 56 -13.39 3.13 6.25
N ARG A 57 -13.11 4.11 7.11
CA ARG A 57 -11.83 4.81 7.10
C ARG A 57 -10.68 3.84 7.38
N THR A 58 -9.51 4.14 6.81
CA THR A 58 -8.30 3.37 7.12
C THR A 58 -7.98 3.46 8.63
N THR A 59 -7.77 2.30 9.23
CA THR A 59 -7.40 2.08 10.63
C THR A 59 -5.94 1.61 10.73
N PHE A 60 -5.31 1.90 11.86
CA PHE A 60 -3.91 1.59 12.12
C PHE A 60 -3.79 0.66 13.32
N ILE A 61 -3.16 -0.48 13.11
CA ILE A 61 -2.94 -1.51 14.14
C ILE A 61 -1.48 -1.43 14.53
N MET A 62 -1.23 -0.97 15.75
CA MET A 62 0.13 -0.90 16.30
C MET A 62 0.61 -2.31 16.64
N SER A 63 1.79 -2.67 16.15
CA SER A 63 2.39 -3.99 16.38
C SER A 63 3.86 -3.87 16.72
N ASP A 64 4.32 -4.71 17.65
CA ASP A 64 5.74 -4.91 17.90
C ASP A 64 6.23 -6.13 17.12
N ALA A 65 7.12 -5.90 16.16
CA ALA A 65 7.71 -6.97 15.37
C ALA A 65 8.84 -7.67 16.15
N LYS A 66 9.13 -8.93 15.81
CA LYS A 66 10.30 -9.65 16.34
C LYS A 66 11.59 -9.32 15.57
N SER A 67 11.47 -9.10 14.27
CA SER A 67 12.54 -8.71 13.35
C SER A 67 12.00 -7.69 12.34
N ILE A 68 12.89 -6.87 11.77
CA ILE A 68 12.55 -5.92 10.71
C ILE A 68 13.24 -6.23 9.38
N VAL A 69 14.49 -6.71 9.43
CA VAL A 69 15.27 -7.13 8.27
C VAL A 69 15.01 -8.60 7.97
N ASN A 70 14.62 -8.91 6.74
CA ASN A 70 14.35 -10.27 6.28
C ASN A 70 15.13 -10.55 5.00
N LYS A 71 15.77 -11.71 4.93
CA LYS A 71 16.42 -12.17 3.70
C LYS A 71 15.35 -12.48 2.65
N VAL A 72 15.59 -12.06 1.43
CA VAL A 72 14.71 -12.36 0.30
C VAL A 72 15.31 -13.53 -0.47
N GLU A 73 14.54 -14.60 -0.60
CA GLU A 73 14.99 -15.87 -1.22
C GLU A 73 14.37 -16.11 -2.60
N SER A 74 13.53 -15.19 -3.08
CA SER A 74 12.90 -15.32 -4.39
C SER A 74 13.92 -15.10 -5.50
N PRO A 75 14.02 -16.02 -6.48
CA PRO A 75 14.96 -15.90 -7.60
C PRO A 75 14.55 -14.81 -8.60
N ASP A 76 13.29 -14.35 -8.54
CA ASP A 76 12.72 -13.40 -9.51
C ASP A 76 13.03 -11.94 -9.16
N VAL A 77 13.56 -11.68 -7.96
CA VAL A 77 13.85 -10.32 -7.47
C VAL A 77 15.29 -10.21 -7.02
N SER A 78 15.99 -9.17 -7.49
CA SER A 78 17.40 -8.93 -7.16
C SER A 78 17.61 -8.29 -5.77
N MET A 79 16.58 -8.25 -4.92
CA MET A 79 16.69 -7.71 -3.57
C MET A 79 17.33 -8.76 -2.67
N MET A 80 18.39 -8.43 -1.96
CA MET A 80 19.03 -9.36 -1.01
C MET A 80 18.28 -9.40 0.32
N TYR A 81 17.95 -8.22 0.85
CA TYR A 81 17.27 -8.05 2.12
C TYR A 81 16.14 -7.02 1.99
N SER A 82 15.04 -7.27 2.67
CA SER A 82 13.91 -6.35 2.76
C SER A 82 13.72 -5.86 4.19
N MET A 83 13.28 -4.61 4.33
CA MET A 83 12.81 -4.06 5.59
C MET A 83 11.55 -3.24 5.34
N ASN A 84 10.41 -3.70 5.88
CA ASN A 84 9.12 -3.05 5.65
C ASN A 84 8.56 -2.55 7.00
N PRO A 85 8.44 -1.23 7.22
CA PRO A 85 7.90 -0.66 8.47
C PRO A 85 6.39 -0.86 8.62
N TYR A 86 5.70 -1.14 7.51
CA TYR A 86 4.26 -1.34 7.46
C TYR A 86 3.89 -2.71 6.87
N ALA A 87 2.67 -3.18 7.13
CA ALA A 87 2.03 -4.24 6.37
C ALA A 87 0.60 -3.81 5.98
N GLY A 88 0.21 -4.09 4.74
CA GLY A 88 -0.90 -3.36 4.08
C GLY A 88 -0.39 -2.10 3.37
N CYS A 89 -1.18 -1.56 2.45
CA CYS A 89 -0.82 -0.33 1.74
C CYS A 89 -2.05 0.52 1.38
N GLU A 90 -2.06 1.75 1.86
CA GLU A 90 -3.11 2.74 1.57
C GLU A 90 -3.15 3.17 0.10
N HIS A 91 -2.15 2.87 -0.73
CA HIS A 91 -2.29 3.15 -2.17
C HIS A 91 -3.41 2.34 -2.83
N GLY A 92 -3.76 1.18 -2.25
CA GLY A 92 -4.85 0.36 -2.73
C GLY A 92 -4.68 -0.10 -4.17
N CYS A 93 -3.46 -0.36 -4.65
CA CYS A 93 -3.28 -0.80 -6.04
C CYS A 93 -3.97 -2.16 -6.24
N ILE A 94 -4.96 -2.27 -7.14
CA ILE A 94 -5.74 -3.52 -7.29
C ILE A 94 -4.87 -4.70 -7.73
N TYR A 95 -3.86 -4.45 -8.56
CA TYR A 95 -2.92 -5.41 -9.11
C TYR A 95 -1.72 -5.72 -8.19
N CYS A 96 -1.77 -5.28 -6.93
CA CYS A 96 -0.64 -5.43 -6.01
C CYS A 96 -0.46 -6.89 -5.56
N TYR A 97 0.70 -7.48 -5.85
CA TYR A 97 1.03 -8.84 -5.41
C TYR A 97 1.05 -8.99 -3.88
N ALA A 98 1.36 -7.91 -3.15
CA ALA A 98 1.49 -7.91 -1.70
C ALA A 98 0.17 -8.12 -0.95
N ARG A 99 -0.98 -8.03 -1.65
CA ARG A 99 -2.32 -8.22 -1.07
C ARG A 99 -2.46 -9.56 -0.37
N ASN A 100 -1.91 -10.62 -0.96
CA ASN A 100 -1.97 -11.97 -0.41
C ASN A 100 -1.27 -12.09 0.96
N VAL A 101 -0.27 -11.24 1.23
CA VAL A 101 0.45 -11.29 2.50
C VAL A 101 -0.44 -10.86 3.67
N HIS A 102 -1.47 -10.05 3.41
CA HIS A 102 -2.42 -9.62 4.43
C HIS A 102 -3.24 -10.78 4.99
N GLU A 103 -3.41 -11.85 4.21
CA GLU A 103 -4.15 -13.03 4.66
C GLU A 103 -3.43 -13.78 5.77
N TYR A 104 -2.10 -13.76 5.82
CA TYR A 104 -1.34 -14.32 6.94
C TYR A 104 -1.58 -13.59 8.28
N TRP A 105 -2.08 -12.36 8.22
CA TRP A 105 -2.48 -11.58 9.39
C TRP A 105 -3.94 -11.78 9.78
N GLY A 106 -4.66 -12.69 9.11
CA GLY A 106 -6.08 -12.95 9.33
C GLY A 106 -7.02 -11.96 8.67
N TYR A 107 -6.52 -11.11 7.77
CA TYR A 107 -7.31 -10.09 7.06
C TYR A 107 -7.57 -10.47 5.61
N SER A 108 -8.52 -9.81 4.95
CA SER A 108 -8.74 -10.00 3.51
C SER A 108 -7.61 -9.42 2.64
N ALA A 109 -7.38 -10.04 1.48
CA ALA A 109 -6.55 -9.48 0.40
C ALA A 109 -7.25 -8.34 -0.37
N GLY A 110 -8.57 -8.19 -0.19
CA GLY A 110 -9.41 -7.17 -0.80
C GLY A 110 -9.31 -5.81 -0.08
N LEU A 111 -10.44 -5.35 0.47
CA LEU A 111 -10.55 -4.04 1.12
C LEU A 111 -9.70 -3.93 2.39
N ASP A 112 -9.56 -5.00 3.18
CA ASP A 112 -8.76 -4.94 4.41
C ASP A 112 -7.30 -4.55 4.16
N PHE A 113 -6.66 -5.03 3.09
CA PHE A 113 -5.27 -4.70 2.76
C PHE A 113 -4.98 -3.19 2.72
N GLU A 114 -5.96 -2.40 2.32
CA GLU A 114 -5.84 -0.97 2.13
C GLU A 114 -6.61 -0.14 3.18
N ARG A 115 -7.33 -0.82 4.09
CA ARG A 115 -8.07 -0.26 5.23
C ARG A 115 -7.43 -0.58 6.59
N LYS A 116 -6.72 -1.69 6.75
CA LYS A 116 -6.15 -2.13 8.03
C LYS A 116 -4.63 -2.16 7.90
N ILE A 117 -3.97 -1.07 8.28
CA ILE A 117 -2.51 -0.97 8.14
C ILE A 117 -1.85 -1.34 9.44
N ILE A 118 -0.99 -2.36 9.39
CA ILE A 118 -0.18 -2.77 10.54
C ILE A 118 1.07 -1.89 10.57
N VAL A 119 1.29 -1.22 11.69
CA VAL A 119 2.38 -0.27 11.91
C VAL A 119 3.38 -0.90 12.88
N LYS A 120 4.59 -1.22 12.39
CA LYS A 120 5.66 -1.80 13.20
C LYS A 120 6.40 -0.71 13.95
N GLN A 121 5.83 -0.24 15.05
CA GLN A 121 6.34 0.92 15.81
C GLN A 121 7.77 0.74 16.32
N ASN A 122 8.17 -0.49 16.60
CA ASN A 122 9.52 -0.83 17.08
C ASN A 122 10.54 -1.04 15.95
N ALA A 123 10.18 -0.76 14.69
CA ALA A 123 11.05 -0.97 13.53
C ALA A 123 12.41 -0.24 13.62
N PRO A 124 12.49 1.05 14.04
CA PRO A 124 13.77 1.74 14.19
C PRO A 124 14.69 1.08 15.23
N GLN A 125 14.14 0.67 16.37
CA GLN A 125 14.88 0.01 17.44
C GLN A 125 15.43 -1.35 16.97
N LEU A 126 14.62 -2.11 16.22
CA LEU A 126 15.04 -3.38 15.63
C LEU A 126 16.14 -3.20 14.58
N LEU A 127 16.05 -2.19 13.73
CA LEU A 127 17.06 -1.93 12.70
C LEU A 127 18.40 -1.57 13.33
N ARG A 128 18.41 -0.66 14.32
CA ARG A 128 19.63 -0.31 15.03
C ARG A 128 20.26 -1.53 15.70
N LYS A 129 19.46 -2.33 16.41
CA LYS A 129 19.93 -3.57 17.03
C LYS A 129 20.51 -4.54 16.01
N PHE A 130 19.89 -4.66 14.84
CA PHE A 130 20.36 -5.52 13.77
C PHE A 130 21.72 -5.07 13.23
N LEU A 131 21.90 -3.77 12.96
CA LEU A 131 23.16 -3.21 12.43
C LEU A 131 24.30 -3.19 13.45
N MET A 132 24.01 -3.26 14.75
CA MET A 132 25.01 -3.42 15.81
C MET A 132 25.57 -4.84 15.90
N ASN A 133 25.03 -5.82 15.15
CA ASN A 133 25.56 -7.17 15.13
C ASN A 133 26.95 -7.19 14.47
N PRO A 134 28.03 -7.60 15.17
CA PRO A 134 29.38 -7.61 14.62
C PRO A 134 29.56 -8.60 13.46
N ASN A 135 28.66 -9.58 13.33
CA ASN A 135 28.67 -10.56 12.24
C ASN A 135 27.88 -10.10 11.00
N TRP A 136 27.29 -8.90 11.04
CA TRP A 136 26.56 -8.37 9.88
C TRP A 136 27.55 -7.99 8.78
N VAL A 137 27.39 -8.63 7.61
CA VAL A 137 28.08 -8.22 6.39
C VAL A 137 27.17 -7.22 5.68
N CYS A 138 27.68 -6.02 5.45
CA CYS A 138 26.90 -4.92 4.90
C CYS A 138 26.40 -5.24 3.50
N GLU A 139 25.09 -5.44 3.37
CA GLU A 139 24.37 -5.68 2.11
C GLU A 139 23.24 -4.66 1.96
N PRO A 140 22.86 -4.26 0.72
CA PRO A 140 21.77 -3.31 0.51
C PRO A 140 20.44 -3.78 1.12
N LEU A 141 19.84 -2.94 1.96
CA LEU A 141 18.51 -3.16 2.51
C LEU A 141 17.46 -2.48 1.63
N THR A 142 16.40 -3.18 1.26
CA THR A 142 15.35 -2.63 0.41
C THR A 142 14.07 -2.32 1.20
N LEU A 143 13.65 -1.06 1.17
CA LEU A 143 12.34 -0.60 1.60
C LEU A 143 11.31 -0.83 0.50
N SER A 144 10.06 -0.99 0.93
CA SER A 144 8.89 -1.15 0.06
C SER A 144 8.84 -2.44 -0.77
N GLY A 145 9.36 -3.55 -0.22
CA GLY A 145 9.25 -4.86 -0.86
C GLY A 145 7.87 -5.50 -0.76
N ASN A 146 6.99 -5.05 0.16
CA ASN A 146 5.64 -5.61 0.33
C ASN A 146 4.59 -4.57 0.78
N THR A 147 4.97 -3.31 0.76
CA THR A 147 4.16 -2.14 1.13
C THR A 147 4.83 -0.93 0.49
N ASP A 148 4.21 0.26 0.51
CA ASP A 148 4.92 1.48 0.14
C ASP A 148 5.36 2.21 1.42
N CYS A 149 6.66 2.46 1.56
CA CYS A 149 7.22 3.16 2.71
C CYS A 149 6.76 4.63 2.80
N TYR A 150 6.37 5.25 1.69
CA TYR A 150 5.85 6.61 1.63
C TYR A 150 4.33 6.68 1.39
N GLN A 151 3.60 5.61 1.73
CA GLN A 151 2.14 5.66 1.77
C GLN A 151 1.61 6.77 2.70
N PRO A 152 0.37 7.26 2.53
CA PRO A 152 -0.18 8.38 3.28
C PRO A 152 0.09 8.39 4.80
N CYS A 153 0.04 7.24 5.49
CA CYS A 153 0.27 7.14 6.94
C CYS A 153 1.70 7.48 7.38
N GLU A 154 2.69 7.42 6.47
CA GLU A 154 4.07 7.84 6.77
C GLU A 154 4.13 9.31 7.22
N LYS A 155 3.19 10.16 6.76
CA LYS A 155 3.08 11.55 7.23
C LYS A 155 2.86 11.65 8.75
N LYS A 156 2.19 10.65 9.34
CA LYS A 156 1.90 10.58 10.78
C LYS A 156 2.99 9.85 11.54
N PHE A 157 3.40 8.68 11.06
CA PHE A 157 4.24 7.76 11.84
C PHE A 157 5.73 7.98 11.64
N ARG A 158 6.16 8.52 10.50
CA ARG A 158 7.55 8.87 10.18
C ARG A 158 8.55 7.72 10.38
N LEU A 159 8.11 6.46 10.25
CA LEU A 159 8.97 5.30 10.50
C LEU A 159 10.02 5.16 9.41
N THR A 160 9.65 5.42 8.16
CA THR A 160 10.61 5.39 7.04
C THR A 160 11.71 6.40 7.26
N ARG A 161 11.36 7.63 7.67
CA ARG A 161 12.36 8.63 8.03
C ARG A 161 13.30 8.14 9.12
N SER A 162 12.78 7.61 10.23
CA SER A 162 13.62 7.10 11.32
C SER A 162 14.52 5.94 10.89
N LEU A 163 14.06 5.07 9.99
CA LEU A 163 14.89 4.02 9.41
C LEU A 163 16.02 4.62 8.54
N LEU A 164 15.72 5.63 7.73
CA LEU A 164 16.73 6.32 6.90
C LEU A 164 17.77 7.06 7.75
N GLU A 165 17.37 7.67 8.87
CA GLU A 165 18.30 8.31 9.81
C GLU A 165 19.29 7.29 10.38
N ILE A 166 18.82 6.09 10.73
CA ILE A 166 19.67 4.99 11.18
C ILE A 166 20.57 4.50 10.04
N CYS A 167 20.05 4.31 8.82
CA CYS A 167 20.87 3.93 7.67
C CYS A 167 22.00 4.93 7.43
N ARG A 168 21.72 6.23 7.54
CA ARG A 168 22.72 7.30 7.42
C ARG A 168 23.79 7.22 8.51
N GLU A 169 23.40 6.96 9.75
CA GLU A 169 24.34 6.83 10.88
C GLU A 169 25.32 5.67 10.69
N PHE A 170 24.83 4.52 10.23
CA PHE A 170 25.65 3.31 10.05
C PHE A 170 26.31 3.22 8.66
N ASN A 171 26.12 4.23 7.79
CA ASN A 171 26.48 4.16 6.36
C ASN A 171 25.95 2.88 5.67
N GLN A 172 24.77 2.42 6.07
CA GLN A 172 24.12 1.23 5.55
C GLN A 172 23.44 1.56 4.21
N PRO A 173 23.82 0.90 3.09
CA PRO A 173 23.15 1.10 1.81
C PRO A 173 21.67 0.74 1.88
N VAL A 174 20.83 1.58 1.29
CA VAL A 174 19.37 1.45 1.29
C VAL A 174 18.77 1.67 -0.11
N GLY A 175 18.02 0.70 -0.59
CA GLY A 175 17.14 0.83 -1.76
C GLY A 175 15.71 1.13 -1.32
N MET A 176 14.93 1.82 -2.14
CA MET A 176 13.49 1.95 -1.91
C MET A 176 12.71 2.03 -3.22
N ILE A 177 11.49 1.51 -3.19
CA ILE A 177 10.53 1.64 -4.28
C ILE A 177 9.35 2.48 -3.79
N THR A 178 8.88 3.46 -4.57
CA THR A 178 7.68 4.21 -4.20
C THR A 178 6.86 4.67 -5.39
N LYS A 179 5.57 4.91 -5.15
CA LYS A 179 4.62 5.54 -6.06
C LYS A 179 4.16 6.91 -5.58
N ASN A 180 4.86 7.47 -4.60
CA ASN A 180 4.45 8.68 -3.91
C ASN A 180 5.60 9.70 -3.83
N ALA A 181 5.30 10.97 -4.09
CA ALA A 181 6.22 12.08 -3.90
C ALA A 181 6.53 12.39 -2.42
N GLY A 182 6.02 11.59 -1.48
CA GLY A 182 6.26 11.75 -0.04
C GLY A 182 7.73 11.73 0.37
N MET A 183 8.58 11.07 -0.43
CA MET A 183 10.04 11.01 -0.23
C MET A 183 10.71 12.39 -0.22
N LEU A 184 10.12 13.40 -0.88
CA LEU A 184 10.68 14.75 -0.94
C LEU A 184 10.80 15.42 0.45
N ARG A 185 10.05 14.94 1.45
CA ARG A 185 10.14 15.44 2.84
C ARG A 185 11.44 15.03 3.54
N ASP A 186 12.08 13.96 3.08
CA ASP A 186 13.31 13.42 3.67
C ASP A 186 14.54 13.70 2.79
N MET A 187 14.43 14.69 1.91
CA MET A 187 15.49 15.09 0.98
C MET A 187 16.79 15.46 1.70
N ASP A 188 16.71 15.94 2.93
CA ASP A 188 17.88 16.21 3.79
C ASP A 188 18.70 14.93 4.03
N ILE A 189 18.04 13.83 4.39
CA ILE A 189 18.71 12.54 4.65
C ILE A 189 19.11 11.85 3.34
N LEU A 190 18.24 11.90 2.34
CA LEU A 190 18.48 11.25 1.05
C LEU A 190 19.69 11.86 0.32
N LYS A 191 19.89 13.18 0.41
CA LYS A 191 21.08 13.85 -0.16
C LYS A 191 22.37 13.39 0.52
N ASP A 192 22.39 13.26 1.84
CA ASP A 192 23.57 12.79 2.59
C ASP A 192 23.96 11.36 2.18
N LEU A 193 22.97 10.48 2.03
CA LEU A 193 23.17 9.11 1.57
C LEU A 193 23.63 9.08 0.10
N ALA A 194 23.05 9.92 -0.75
CA ALA A 194 23.39 10.00 -2.17
C ALA A 194 24.82 10.48 -2.40
N GLN A 195 25.33 11.43 -1.62
CA GLN A 195 26.73 11.87 -1.67
C GLN A 195 27.73 10.73 -1.43
N LYS A 196 27.30 9.70 -0.71
CA LYS A 196 28.10 8.50 -0.40
C LYS A 196 27.79 7.31 -1.31
N ASN A 197 26.91 7.47 -2.30
CA ASN A 197 26.39 6.39 -3.14
C ASN A 197 25.69 5.26 -2.35
N LEU A 198 25.02 5.61 -1.25
CA LEU A 198 24.38 4.65 -0.34
C LEU A 198 22.85 4.55 -0.52
N VAL A 199 22.26 5.28 -1.46
CA VAL A 199 20.82 5.24 -1.69
C VAL A 199 20.48 5.01 -3.14
N SER A 200 19.49 4.15 -3.39
CA SER A 200 18.86 3.96 -4.70
C SER A 200 17.34 4.10 -4.56
N ILE A 201 16.74 4.96 -5.36
CA ILE A 201 15.30 5.23 -5.33
C ILE A 201 14.70 4.84 -6.67
N LEU A 202 13.76 3.91 -6.65
CA LEU A 202 12.99 3.48 -7.80
C LEU A 202 11.59 4.06 -7.69
N VAL A 203 11.16 4.75 -8.74
CA VAL A 203 9.83 5.35 -8.81
C VAL A 203 8.98 4.56 -9.79
N SER A 204 7.88 4.00 -9.31
CA SER A 204 6.99 3.18 -10.14
C SER A 204 5.97 4.06 -10.83
N ILE A 205 5.97 4.06 -12.17
CA ILE A 205 4.95 4.71 -13.01
C ILE A 205 4.23 3.62 -13.80
N THR A 206 2.97 3.31 -13.43
CA THR A 206 2.19 2.27 -14.11
C THR A 206 1.44 2.81 -15.33
N SER A 207 0.87 4.01 -15.23
CA SER A 207 0.20 4.67 -16.35
C SER A 207 0.34 6.18 -16.24
N THR A 208 0.45 6.85 -17.39
CA THR A 208 0.35 8.31 -17.51
C THR A 208 -1.09 8.78 -17.75
N ASN A 209 -2.03 7.86 -17.96
CA ASN A 209 -3.45 8.17 -18.06
C ASN A 209 -4.08 8.25 -16.66
N GLU A 210 -4.45 9.46 -16.25
CA GLU A 210 -5.00 9.72 -14.91
C GLU A 210 -6.33 9.02 -14.63
N ASN A 211 -7.17 8.79 -15.66
CA ASN A 211 -8.40 8.03 -15.49
C ASN A 211 -8.09 6.57 -15.15
N LEU A 212 -7.16 5.94 -15.88
CA LEU A 212 -6.74 4.57 -15.60
C LEU A 212 -6.06 4.44 -14.23
N ARG A 213 -5.18 5.38 -13.91
CA ARG A 213 -4.51 5.47 -12.60
C ARG A 213 -5.51 5.54 -11.44
N ARG A 214 -6.60 6.32 -11.59
CA ARG A 214 -7.67 6.43 -10.57
C ARG A 214 -8.34 5.09 -10.29
N HIS A 215 -8.55 4.25 -11.29
CA HIS A 215 -9.16 2.93 -11.10
C HIS A 215 -8.15 1.90 -10.57
N MET A 216 -6.92 1.93 -11.06
CA MET A 216 -5.94 0.88 -10.73
C MET A 216 -5.15 1.14 -9.44
N GLU A 217 -4.82 2.40 -9.15
CA GLU A 217 -3.99 2.82 -8.02
C GLU A 217 -4.45 4.18 -7.42
N PRO A 218 -5.69 4.23 -6.90
CA PRO A 218 -6.45 5.47 -6.64
C PRO A 218 -5.75 6.48 -5.72
N ARG A 219 -4.97 6.02 -4.75
CA ARG A 219 -4.38 6.85 -3.69
C ARG A 219 -2.89 7.14 -3.86
N THR A 220 -2.32 6.81 -5.02
CA THR A 220 -0.94 7.18 -5.40
C THR A 220 -0.84 8.64 -5.86
N THR A 221 0.35 9.21 -5.97
CA THR A 221 0.49 10.52 -6.63
C THR A 221 0.31 10.40 -8.14
N THR A 222 -0.05 11.50 -8.81
CA THR A 222 -0.17 11.54 -10.29
C THR A 222 1.15 11.21 -10.96
N ALA A 223 1.12 10.74 -12.20
CA ALA A 223 2.35 10.40 -12.92
C ALA A 223 3.29 11.61 -13.10
N LYS A 224 2.72 12.82 -13.22
CA LYS A 224 3.49 14.07 -13.33
C LYS A 224 4.16 14.50 -12.01
N GLN A 225 3.59 14.11 -10.88
CA GLN A 225 4.12 14.44 -9.55
C GLN A 225 5.22 13.47 -9.08
N ARG A 226 5.21 12.24 -9.62
CA ARG A 226 6.24 11.24 -9.37
C ARG A 226 7.53 11.66 -10.06
#